data_AF-A0A0Q9Y3U5-F1
#
_entry.id   AF-A0A0Q9Y3U5-F1
#
_cell.length_a   1.000
_cell.length_b   1.000
_cell.length_c   1.000
_cell.angle_alpha   90.00
_cell.angle_beta   90.00
_cell.angle_gamma   90.00
#
_symmetry.space_group_name_H-M   'P 1'
#
loop_
_entity.id
_entity.type
_entity.pdbx_description
1 polymer ?
#
loop_
_entity_poly.entity_id
_entity_poly.type
_entity_poly.pdbx_seq_one_letter_code
_entity_poly.pdbx_strand_id
1 'polypeptide(L)'
;MPNKLEKTLVYIASGWQILDGLITIFIYGPYIREKGVATAQLSAVEKEGLDSLSGSISSVASIYGILLILLGFITIYLTKTFLKEGIVPKKVPVWFLICGIISYFTMDILSLILYMGAGIIILYIWEPALLSLQKIAQ
;
A
#
# COMPACT_ATOMS: atom_id res chain seq x y z
N MET A 1 -21.93 -8.51 14.97
CA MET A 1 -20.62 -7.82 15.02
C MET A 1 -19.47 -8.52 14.25
N PRO A 2 -19.67 -9.23 13.11
CA PRO A 2 -18.55 -9.98 12.49
C PRO A 2 -17.53 -9.13 11.72
N ASN A 3 -17.88 -7.93 11.24
CA ASN A 3 -17.02 -7.18 10.30
C ASN A 3 -15.97 -6.26 10.95
N LYS A 4 -15.81 -6.29 12.29
CA LYS A 4 -14.90 -5.37 13.00
C LYS A 4 -13.42 -5.69 12.73
N LEU A 5 -13.05 -6.97 12.74
CA LEU A 5 -11.66 -7.41 12.55
C LEU A 5 -11.16 -7.13 11.13
N GLU A 6 -11.97 -7.43 10.12
CA GLU A 6 -11.67 -7.15 8.71
C GLU A 6 -11.37 -5.66 8.49
N LYS A 7 -12.27 -4.79 8.97
CA LYS A 7 -12.12 -3.33 8.84
C LYS A 7 -10.87 -2.83 9.56
N THR A 8 -10.63 -3.31 10.77
CA THR A 8 -9.45 -2.91 11.56
C THR A 8 -8.16 -3.29 10.84
N LEU A 9 -8.05 -4.51 10.29
CA LEU A 9 -6.87 -4.94 9.54
C LEU A 9 -6.63 -4.05 8.31
N VAL A 10 -7.68 -3.75 7.56
CA VAL A 10 -7.54 -2.88 6.37
C VAL A 10 -7.16 -1.45 6.76
N TYR A 11 -7.69 -0.91 7.87
CA TYR A 11 -7.28 0.41 8.36
C TYR A 11 -5.84 0.42 8.83
N ILE A 12 -5.35 -0.64 9.47
CA ILE A 12 -3.94 -0.79 9.84
C ILE A 12 -3.06 -0.85 8.59
N ALA A 13 -3.44 -1.65 7.59
CA ALA A 13 -2.74 -1.74 6.30
C ALA A 13 -2.64 -0.38 5.60
N SER A 14 -3.77 0.32 5.51
CA SER A 14 -3.86 1.64 4.87
C SER A 14 -3.06 2.69 5.63
N GLY A 15 -3.10 2.64 6.97
CA GLY A 15 -2.34 3.54 7.83
C GLY A 15 -0.84 3.30 7.70
N TRP A 16 -0.41 2.03 7.65
CA TRP A 16 0.98 1.66 7.37
C TRP A 16 1.43 2.19 6.02
N GLN A 17 0.63 2.04 4.97
CA GLN A 17 1.04 2.45 3.63
C GLN A 17 1.17 3.97 3.46
N ILE A 18 0.32 4.74 4.15
CA ILE A 18 0.49 6.20 4.24
C ILE A 18 1.77 6.54 4.97
N LEU A 19 2.04 5.88 6.10
CA LEU A 19 3.25 6.09 6.89
C LEU A 19 4.52 5.73 6.12
N ASP A 20 4.51 4.62 5.37
CA ASP A 20 5.62 4.19 4.53
C ASP A 20 5.88 5.17 3.37
N GLY A 21 4.82 5.68 2.75
CA GLY A 21 4.94 6.74 1.74
C GLY A 21 5.52 8.04 2.31
N LEU A 22 5.15 8.41 3.54
CA LEU A 22 5.74 9.56 4.23
C LEU A 22 7.22 9.33 4.57
N ILE A 23 7.58 8.15 5.09
CA ILE A 23 8.98 7.76 5.35
C ILE A 23 9.79 7.81 4.05
N THR A 24 9.23 7.33 2.95
CA THR A 24 9.88 7.36 1.64
C THR A 24 10.19 8.79 1.19
N ILE A 25 9.23 9.70 1.29
CA ILE A 25 9.42 11.10 0.88
C ILE A 25 10.38 11.83 1.79
N PHE A 26 10.18 11.76 3.12
CA PHE A 26 10.87 12.63 4.07
C PHE A 26 12.20 12.05 4.58
N ILE A 27 12.38 10.73 4.54
CA ILE A 27 13.60 10.08 5.03
C ILE A 27 14.44 9.59 3.85
N TYR A 28 13.89 8.71 3.01
CA TYR A 28 14.66 8.09 1.93
C TYR A 28 15.03 9.09 0.82
N GLY A 29 14.11 9.95 0.41
CA GLY A 29 14.37 10.98 -0.61
C GLY A 29 15.59 11.84 -0.29
N PRO A 30 15.63 12.53 0.87
CA PRO A 30 16.79 13.31 1.30
C PRO A 30 18.04 12.47 1.52
N TYR A 31 17.91 11.28 2.12
CA TYR A 31 19.04 10.39 2.39
C TYR A 31 19.80 9.97 1.12
N ILE A 32 19.07 9.63 0.05
CA ILE A 32 19.65 9.29 -1.26
C ILE A 32 20.44 10.48 -1.81
N ARG A 33 19.88 11.68 -1.69
CA ARG A 33 20.49 12.91 -2.20
C ARG A 33 21.78 13.26 -1.45
N GLU A 34 21.74 13.19 -0.12
CA GLU A 34 22.88 13.55 0.73
C GLU A 34 24.04 12.55 0.60
N LYS A 35 23.74 11.24 0.60
CA LYS A 35 24.79 10.22 0.45
C LYS A 35 25.37 10.11 -0.94
N GLY A 36 24.59 10.38 -1.99
CA GLY A 36 25.09 10.43 -3.36
C GLY A 36 26.26 11.40 -3.47
N VAL A 37 26.09 12.63 -2.98
CA VAL A 37 27.08 13.72 -3.14
C VAL A 37 28.25 13.61 -2.16
N ALA A 38 28.03 13.11 -0.93
CA ALA A 38 29.04 13.12 0.13
C ALA A 38 30.13 12.03 -0.01
N THR A 39 29.87 10.96 -0.76
CA THR A 39 30.70 9.74 -0.71
C THR A 39 31.88 9.75 -1.70
N ALA A 40 31.95 10.73 -2.59
CA ALA A 40 32.84 10.64 -3.74
C ALA A 40 33.81 11.84 -3.79
N GLN A 41 35.13 11.55 -3.74
CA GLN A 41 36.21 12.51 -3.98
C GLN A 41 36.28 12.88 -5.46
N LEU A 42 35.21 13.50 -5.94
CA LEU A 42 34.97 13.79 -7.36
C LEU A 42 35.43 15.18 -7.73
N SER A 43 35.84 15.34 -8.99
CA SER A 43 36.04 16.65 -9.62
C SER A 43 34.73 17.44 -9.66
N ALA A 44 34.81 18.75 -9.89
CA ALA A 44 33.63 19.63 -9.89
C ALA A 44 32.55 19.19 -10.91
N VAL A 45 32.96 18.72 -12.09
CA VAL A 45 32.06 18.25 -13.16
C VAL A 45 31.36 16.94 -12.77
N GLU A 46 32.10 16.02 -12.16
CA GLU A 46 31.54 14.74 -11.71
C GLU A 46 30.58 14.92 -10.54
N LYS A 47 30.83 15.88 -9.63
CA LYS A 47 29.90 16.23 -8.54
C LYS A 47 28.58 16.76 -9.07
N GLU A 48 28.61 17.61 -10.09
CA GLU A 48 27.41 18.18 -10.70
C GLU A 48 26.55 17.09 -11.38
N GLY A 49 27.19 16.17 -12.11
CA GLY A 49 26.51 15.01 -12.69
C GLY A 49 25.89 14.09 -11.63
N LEU A 50 26.59 13.86 -10.53
CA LEU A 50 26.12 12.99 -9.44
C LEU A 50 24.98 13.63 -8.63
N ASP A 51 25.02 14.95 -8.39
CA ASP A 51 23.92 15.67 -7.72
C ASP A 51 22.65 15.68 -8.59
N SER A 52 22.79 15.87 -9.90
CA SER A 52 21.67 15.78 -10.86
C SER A 52 21.02 14.38 -10.87
N LEU A 53 21.85 13.33 -10.90
CA LEU A 53 21.36 11.95 -10.85
C LEU A 53 20.69 11.64 -9.51
N SER A 54 21.31 12.03 -8.39
CA SER A 54 20.77 11.83 -7.04
C SER A 54 19.46 12.59 -6.83
N GLY A 55 19.35 13.80 -7.37
CA GLY A 55 18.11 14.58 -7.40
C GLY A 55 17.00 13.91 -8.21
N SER A 56 17.34 13.30 -9.36
CA SER A 56 16.39 12.54 -10.17
C SER A 56 15.89 11.28 -9.45
N ILE A 57 16.78 10.50 -8.83
CA ILE A 57 16.43 9.31 -8.06
C ILE A 57 15.56 9.68 -6.85
N SER A 58 15.91 10.75 -6.14
CA SER A 58 15.14 11.28 -5.01
C SER A 58 13.73 11.72 -5.44
N SER A 59 13.61 12.33 -6.63
CA SER A 59 12.31 12.71 -7.20
C SER A 59 11.45 11.48 -7.54
N VAL A 60 12.03 10.44 -8.12
CA VAL A 60 11.33 9.15 -8.37
C VAL A 60 10.86 8.52 -7.07
N ALA A 61 11.71 8.49 -6.03
CA ALA A 61 11.32 8.00 -4.71
C ALA A 61 10.16 8.82 -4.11
N SER A 62 10.17 10.14 -4.30
CA SER A 62 9.10 11.02 -3.82
C SER A 62 7.77 10.74 -4.52
N ILE A 63 7.78 10.56 -5.86
CA ILE A 63 6.59 10.18 -6.63
C ILE A 63 6.05 8.84 -6.14
N TYR A 64 6.93 7.86 -5.92
CA TYR A 64 6.54 6.56 -5.38
C TYR A 64 5.88 6.69 -4.00
N GLY A 65 6.45 7.49 -3.09
CA GLY A 65 5.84 7.75 -1.78
C GLY A 65 4.46 8.42 -1.87
N ILE A 66 4.26 9.33 -2.82
CA ILE A 66 2.94 9.95 -3.07
C ILE A 66 1.93 8.88 -3.54
N LEU A 67 2.34 7.96 -4.42
CA LEU A 67 1.49 6.87 -4.88
C LEU A 67 1.07 5.95 -3.74
N LEU A 68 1.98 5.64 -2.81
CA LEU A 68 1.65 4.85 -1.60
C LEU A 68 0.61 5.55 -0.72
N ILE A 69 0.78 6.85 -0.49
CA ILE A 69 -0.17 7.65 0.29
C ILE A 69 -1.55 7.64 -0.38
N LEU A 70 -1.60 7.86 -1.69
CA LEU A 70 -2.85 7.80 -2.47
C LEU A 70 -3.50 6.42 -2.38
N LEU A 71 -2.72 5.34 -2.48
CA LEU A 71 -3.21 3.98 -2.38
C LEU A 71 -3.83 3.70 -1.00
N GLY A 72 -3.20 4.18 0.08
CA GLY A 72 -3.75 4.09 1.43
C GLY A 72 -5.08 4.85 1.58
N PHE A 73 -5.19 6.07 1.03
CA PHE A 73 -6.44 6.84 1.04
C PHE A 73 -7.55 6.17 0.23
N ILE A 74 -7.25 5.65 -0.96
CA ILE A 74 -8.21 4.92 -1.80
C ILE A 74 -8.72 3.70 -1.03
N THR A 75 -7.82 2.97 -0.37
CA THR A 75 -8.17 1.78 0.40
C THR A 75 -9.07 2.11 1.60
N ILE A 76 -8.82 3.20 2.32
CA ILE A 76 -9.70 3.72 3.37
C ILE A 76 -11.08 4.05 2.80
N TYR A 77 -11.14 4.74 1.66
CA TYR A 77 -12.38 5.11 1.00
C TYR A 77 -13.20 3.89 0.58
N LEU A 78 -12.56 2.89 -0.04
CA LEU A 78 -13.20 1.63 -0.43
C LEU A 78 -13.72 0.86 0.79
N THR A 79 -12.94 0.82 1.87
CA THR A 79 -13.32 0.17 3.14
C THR A 79 -14.56 0.81 3.73
N LYS A 80 -14.62 2.14 3.78
CA LYS A 80 -15.80 2.87 4.29
C LYS A 80 -17.04 2.68 3.42
N THR A 81 -16.85 2.58 2.11
CA THR A 81 -17.94 2.53 1.13
C THR A 81 -18.52 1.13 0.97
N PHE A 82 -17.66 0.12 0.81
CA PHE A 82 -18.06 -1.23 0.40
C PHE A 82 -18.12 -2.27 1.52
N LEU A 83 -17.48 -2.03 2.67
CA LEU A 83 -17.62 -2.92 3.84
C LEU A 83 -18.78 -2.47 4.77
N LYS A 84 -19.72 -1.66 4.28
CA LYS A 84 -20.97 -1.34 5.01
C LYS A 84 -21.88 -2.58 5.06
N GLU A 85 -22.53 -2.78 6.19
CA GLU A 85 -23.16 -4.04 6.60
C GLU A 85 -24.06 -4.67 5.53
N GLY A 86 -23.82 -5.94 5.20
CA GLY A 86 -24.78 -6.82 4.54
C GLY A 86 -24.24 -7.61 3.35
N ILE A 87 -23.47 -6.98 2.45
CA ILE A 87 -22.97 -7.65 1.24
C ILE A 87 -21.61 -7.06 0.85
N VAL A 88 -20.54 -7.83 1.03
CA VAL A 88 -19.22 -7.44 0.50
C VAL A 88 -19.18 -7.77 -0.99
N PRO A 89 -18.99 -6.79 -1.89
CA PRO A 89 -18.87 -7.07 -3.31
C PRO A 89 -17.61 -7.89 -3.57
N LYS A 90 -17.68 -8.91 -4.45
CA LYS A 90 -16.52 -9.72 -4.89
C LYS A 90 -15.34 -8.88 -5.42
N LYS A 91 -15.60 -7.62 -5.78
CA LYS A 91 -14.58 -6.65 -6.23
C LYS A 91 -13.63 -6.20 -5.10
N VAL A 92 -14.06 -6.27 -3.84
CA VAL A 92 -13.26 -5.78 -2.69
C VAL A 92 -12.08 -6.71 -2.38
N PRO A 93 -12.23 -8.04 -2.27
CA PRO A 93 -11.07 -8.93 -2.11
C PRO A 93 -10.08 -8.87 -3.29
N VAL A 94 -10.60 -8.72 -4.52
CA VAL A 94 -9.75 -8.57 -5.71
C VAL A 94 -8.90 -7.31 -5.64
N TRP A 95 -9.46 -6.21 -5.13
CA TRP A 95 -8.68 -4.98 -4.88
C TRP A 95 -7.53 -5.23 -3.90
N PHE A 96 -7.77 -5.93 -2.78
CA PHE A 96 -6.71 -6.25 -1.83
C PHE A 96 -5.65 -7.19 -2.41
N LEU A 97 -6.02 -8.09 -3.32
CA LEU A 97 -5.08 -8.94 -4.03
C LEU A 97 -4.19 -8.12 -4.97
N ILE A 98 -4.76 -7.14 -5.68
CA ILE A 98 -4.00 -6.19 -6.50
C ILE A 98 -3.05 -5.36 -5.63
N CYS A 99 -3.52 -4.84 -4.49
CA CYS A 99 -2.66 -4.14 -3.53
C CYS A 99 -1.51 -5.03 -3.04
N GLY A 100 -1.78 -6.30 -2.72
CA GLY A 100 -0.76 -7.26 -2.33
C GLY A 100 0.28 -7.49 -3.43
N ILE A 101 -0.13 -7.64 -4.69
CA ILE A 101 0.79 -7.78 -5.83
C ILE A 101 1.67 -6.54 -5.98
N ILE A 102 1.08 -5.34 -5.90
CA ILE A 102 1.84 -4.09 -5.96
C ILE A 102 2.87 -4.04 -4.83
N SER A 103 2.46 -4.36 -3.60
CA SER A 103 3.35 -4.43 -2.44
C SER A 103 4.47 -5.47 -2.60
N TYR A 104 4.22 -6.59 -3.28
CA TYR A 104 5.26 -7.57 -3.62
C TYR A 104 6.32 -6.97 -4.56
N PHE A 105 5.90 -6.29 -5.63
CA PHE A 105 6.82 -5.67 -6.58
C PHE A 105 7.65 -4.56 -5.95
N THR A 106 7.09 -3.87 -4.96
CA THR A 106 7.78 -2.79 -4.27
C THR A 106 8.55 -3.23 -3.03
N MET A 107 8.59 -4.55 -2.77
CA MET A 107 9.20 -5.15 -1.58
C MET A 107 8.64 -4.62 -0.25
N ASP A 108 7.42 -4.09 -0.25
CA ASP A 108 6.70 -3.68 0.96
C ASP A 108 6.05 -4.90 1.61
N ILE A 109 6.88 -5.68 2.30
CA ILE A 109 6.50 -6.96 2.93
C ILE A 109 5.41 -6.76 3.99
N LEU A 110 5.40 -5.62 4.68
CA LEU A 110 4.41 -5.33 5.72
C LEU A 110 3.03 -5.09 5.10
N SER A 111 2.93 -4.24 4.08
CA SER A 111 1.67 -4.07 3.36
C SER A 111 1.21 -5.36 2.69
N LEU A 112 2.14 -6.17 2.14
CA LEU A 112 1.82 -7.46 1.54
C LEU A 112 1.07 -8.37 2.52
N ILE A 113 1.64 -8.59 3.71
CA ILE A 113 1.06 -9.47 4.73
C ILE A 113 -0.31 -8.95 5.16
N LEU A 114 -0.43 -7.64 5.37
CA LEU A 114 -1.66 -7.02 5.84
C LEU A 114 -2.78 -7.08 4.79
N TYR A 115 -2.50 -6.79 3.52
CA TYR A 115 -3.50 -6.84 2.45
C TYR A 115 -3.89 -8.26 2.07
N MET A 116 -2.92 -9.18 1.98
CA MET A 116 -3.23 -10.58 1.71
C MET A 116 -4.03 -11.20 2.86
N GLY A 117 -3.64 -10.92 4.12
CA GLY A 117 -4.38 -11.37 5.29
C GLY A 117 -5.81 -10.84 5.31
N ALA A 118 -6.00 -9.54 5.06
CA ALA A 118 -7.33 -8.95 4.98
C ALA A 118 -8.17 -9.56 3.84
N GLY A 119 -7.60 -9.74 2.65
CA GLY A 119 -8.28 -10.34 1.50
C GLY A 119 -8.74 -11.78 1.77
N ILE A 120 -7.90 -12.61 2.37
CA ILE A 120 -8.21 -14.00 2.72
C ILE A 120 -9.33 -14.07 3.77
N ILE A 121 -9.24 -13.27 4.84
CA ILE A 121 -10.25 -13.25 5.91
C ILE A 121 -11.62 -12.86 5.35
N ILE A 122 -11.67 -11.83 4.50
CA ILE A 122 -12.92 -11.39 3.86
C ILE A 122 -13.47 -12.49 2.94
N LEU A 123 -12.63 -13.18 2.16
CA LEU A 123 -13.10 -14.28 1.32
C LEU A 123 -13.68 -15.44 2.15
N TYR A 124 -12.94 -15.86 3.17
CA TYR A 124 -13.30 -16.99 4.02
C TYR A 124 -14.62 -16.78 4.78
N ILE A 125 -14.86 -15.55 5.26
CA ILE A 125 -16.08 -15.24 6.03
C ILE A 125 -17.31 -15.13 5.12
N TRP A 126 -17.16 -14.61 3.91
CA TRP A 126 -18.28 -14.24 3.05
C TRP A 126 -18.69 -15.31 2.03
N GLU A 127 -17.80 -16.23 1.66
CA GLU A 127 -18.12 -17.34 0.74
C GLU A 127 -19.17 -18.34 1.29
N PRO A 128 -19.06 -18.88 2.51
CA PRO A 128 -20.08 -19.77 3.07
C PRO A 128 -21.41 -19.07 3.38
N ALA A 129 -21.39 -17.77 3.71
CA ALA A 129 -22.60 -16.98 3.96
C ALA A 129 -23.40 -16.69 2.68
N LEU A 130 -22.73 -16.55 1.53
CA LEU A 130 -23.40 -16.40 0.24
C LEU A 130 -24.07 -17.70 -0.21
N LEU A 131 -23.40 -18.83 0.01
CA LEU A 131 -23.89 -20.16 -0.37
C LEU A 131 -25.10 -20.60 0.47
N SER A 132 -25.18 -20.22 1.75
CA SER A 132 -26.34 -20.52 2.59
C SER A 132 -27.57 -19.72 2.18
N LEU A 133 -27.42 -18.44 1.81
CA LEU A 133 -28.51 -17.61 1.31
C LEU A 133 -29.04 -18.07 -0.05
N GLN A 134 -28.16 -18.53 -0.94
CA GLN A 134 -28.58 -19.12 -2.23
C GLN A 134 -29.35 -20.43 -2.04
N LYS A 135 -28.97 -21.26 -1.07
CA LYS A 135 -29.70 -22.50 -0.74
C LYS A 135 -31.07 -22.26 -0.09
N ILE A 136 -31.28 -21.13 0.59
CA ILE A 136 -32.56 -20.76 1.18
C ILE A 136 -33.51 -20.14 0.14
N ALA A 137 -32.96 -19.59 -0.95
CA ALA A 137 -33.72 -18.97 -2.04
C ALA A 137 -34.13 -19.95 -3.17
N GLN A 138 -33.82 -21.25 -3.02
CA GLN A 138 -34.26 -22.35 -3.90
C GLN A 138 -35.25 -23.25 -3.17
#